data_AF-A0A1H2WTH2-F1
#
_entry.id   AF-A0A1H2WTH2-F1
#
_cell.length_a   1.000
_cell.length_b   1.000
_cell.length_c   1.000
_cell.angle_alpha   90.00
_cell.angle_beta   90.00
_cell.angle_gamma   90.00
#
_symmetry.space_group_name_H-M   'P 1'
#
loop_
_entity.id
_entity.type
_entity.pdbx_description
1 polymer ?
#
loop_
_entity_poly.entity_id
_entity_poly.type
_entity_poly.pdbx_seq_one_letter_code
_entity_poly.pdbx_strand_id
1 'polypeptide(L)'
;MICLNGLSLNKSLIKADNYQMNLKMELYLCNVKRFAVIIIIVLFLKPIFPVLDYAINYDYISKVLCINKAKPELKCNGKCHLMKELAKASEDDKTNSTEKKQSTNKLIDLFVEEQDTYTYAFSVIEIKPLFNSKCRNLYSHLDSNSIFHPPIFIS
;
A
#
# COMPACT_ATOMS: atom_id res chain seq x y z
N MET A 1 -23.32 5.22 -47.92
CA MET A 1 -23.76 4.21 -46.94
C MET A 1 -22.55 3.59 -46.22
N ILE A 2 -21.73 4.39 -45.51
CA ILE A 2 -20.54 3.86 -44.77
C ILE A 2 -20.38 4.48 -43.37
N CYS A 3 -20.93 5.68 -43.09
CA CYS A 3 -20.73 6.34 -41.78
C CYS A 3 -21.55 5.77 -40.61
N LEU A 4 -22.55 4.92 -40.83
CA LEU A 4 -23.37 4.33 -39.75
C LEU A 4 -22.67 3.18 -39.00
N ASN A 5 -21.62 2.60 -39.59
CA ASN A 5 -20.91 1.45 -39.00
C ASN A 5 -19.86 1.87 -37.95
N GLY A 6 -19.32 3.09 -38.02
CA GLY A 6 -18.28 3.57 -37.09
C GLY A 6 -18.79 3.82 -35.66
N LEU A 7 -20.02 4.32 -35.52
CA LEU A 7 -20.62 4.62 -34.20
C LEU A 7 -21.00 3.34 -33.42
N SER A 8 -21.39 2.30 -34.15
CA SER A 8 -21.78 0.99 -33.60
C SER A 8 -20.57 0.17 -33.15
N LEU A 9 -19.48 0.20 -33.92
CA LEU A 9 -18.19 -0.38 -33.54
C LEU A 9 -17.56 0.32 -32.32
N ASN A 10 -17.68 1.65 -32.24
CA ASN A 10 -17.17 2.40 -31.09
C ASN A 10 -17.91 2.06 -29.78
N LYS A 11 -19.25 1.95 -29.80
CA LYS A 11 -20.04 1.54 -28.61
C LYS A 11 -19.72 0.12 -28.13
N SER A 12 -19.47 -0.81 -29.04
CA SER A 12 -19.16 -2.20 -28.71
C SER A 12 -17.76 -2.36 -28.12
N LEU A 13 -16.77 -1.61 -28.63
CA LEU A 13 -15.42 -1.54 -28.06
C LEU A 13 -15.42 -0.92 -26.67
N ILE A 14 -16.09 0.22 -26.47
CA ILE A 14 -16.23 0.85 -25.14
C ILE A 14 -16.89 -0.11 -24.14
N LYS A 15 -17.89 -0.89 -24.56
CA LYS A 15 -18.54 -1.88 -23.70
C LYS A 15 -17.61 -3.03 -23.34
N ALA A 16 -16.80 -3.50 -24.29
CA ALA A 16 -15.80 -4.54 -24.05
C ALA A 16 -14.69 -4.05 -23.11
N ASP A 17 -14.18 -2.84 -23.30
CA ASP A 17 -13.16 -2.23 -22.44
C ASP A 17 -13.70 -2.00 -21.02
N ASN A 18 -14.92 -1.50 -20.86
CA ASN A 18 -15.56 -1.35 -19.56
C ASN A 18 -15.78 -2.69 -18.84
N TYR A 19 -16.13 -3.76 -19.57
CA TYR A 19 -16.23 -5.10 -19.00
C TYR A 19 -14.87 -5.63 -18.55
N GLN A 20 -13.83 -5.46 -19.38
CA GLN A 20 -12.46 -5.85 -19.04
C GLN A 20 -11.92 -5.07 -17.83
N MET A 21 -12.22 -3.78 -17.73
CA MET A 21 -11.85 -2.96 -16.58
C MET A 21 -12.59 -3.37 -15.30
N ASN A 22 -13.89 -3.64 -15.38
CA ASN A 22 -14.67 -4.13 -14.24
C ASN A 22 -14.21 -5.53 -13.78
N LEU A 23 -13.87 -6.42 -14.71
CA LEU A 23 -13.36 -7.76 -14.38
C LEU A 23 -11.98 -7.70 -13.72
N LYS A 24 -11.08 -6.82 -14.20
CA LYS A 24 -9.80 -6.53 -13.54
C LYS A 24 -10.00 -5.93 -12.16
N MET A 25 -10.97 -5.03 -11.98
CA MET A 25 -11.30 -4.44 -10.68
C MET A 25 -11.87 -5.46 -9.69
N GLU A 26 -12.79 -6.33 -10.11
CA GLU A 26 -13.31 -7.43 -9.28
C GLU A 26 -12.20 -8.42 -8.89
N LEU A 27 -11.31 -8.77 -9.84
CA LEU A 27 -10.16 -9.63 -9.57
C LEU A 27 -9.16 -8.98 -8.60
N TYR A 28 -8.89 -7.68 -8.75
CA TYR A 28 -8.04 -6.91 -7.84
C TYR A 28 -8.65 -6.87 -6.43
N LEU A 29 -9.95 -6.58 -6.32
CA LEU A 29 -10.66 -6.59 -5.03
C LEU A 29 -10.62 -7.95 -4.34
N CYS A 30 -10.75 -9.05 -5.09
CA CYS A 30 -10.63 -10.40 -4.54
C CYS A 30 -9.21 -10.68 -3.99
N ASN A 31 -8.17 -10.27 -4.71
CA ASN A 31 -6.79 -10.41 -4.25
C ASN A 31 -6.51 -9.54 -3.02
N VAL A 32 -6.93 -8.27 -3.02
CA VAL A 32 -6.80 -7.36 -1.87
C VAL A 32 -7.52 -7.92 -0.65
N LYS A 33 -8.74 -8.46 -0.82
CA LYS A 33 -9.48 -9.13 0.27
C LYS A 33 -8.73 -10.33 0.82
N ARG A 34 -8.12 -11.17 -0.03
CA ARG A 34 -7.30 -12.32 0.42
C ARG A 34 -6.10 -11.86 1.24
N PHE A 35 -5.35 -10.86 0.75
CA PHE A 35 -4.21 -10.32 1.49
C PHE A 35 -4.63 -9.67 2.80
N ALA A 36 -5.74 -8.95 2.82
CA ALA A 36 -6.28 -8.35 4.04
C ALA A 36 -6.61 -9.42 5.10
N VAL A 37 -7.22 -10.54 4.72
CA VAL A 37 -7.51 -11.66 5.64
C VAL A 37 -6.21 -12.25 6.21
N ILE A 38 -5.19 -12.45 5.37
CA ILE A 38 -3.89 -12.98 5.82
C ILE A 38 -3.23 -12.02 6.82
N ILE A 39 -3.23 -10.72 6.53
CA ILE A 39 -2.66 -9.69 7.41
C ILE A 39 -3.39 -9.70 8.75
N ILE A 40 -4.73 -9.75 8.75
CA ILE A 40 -5.53 -9.81 9.97
C ILE A 40 -5.15 -11.03 10.80
N ILE A 41 -5.04 -12.22 10.19
CA ILE A 41 -4.64 -13.44 10.90
C ILE A 41 -3.27 -13.25 11.55
N VAL A 42 -2.29 -12.72 10.82
CA VAL A 42 -0.93 -12.49 11.32
C VAL A 42 -0.91 -11.52 12.50
N LEU A 43 -1.72 -10.45 12.47
CA LEU A 43 -1.83 -9.49 13.56
C LEU A 43 -2.34 -10.13 14.86
N PHE A 44 -3.21 -11.13 14.76
CA PHE A 44 -3.74 -11.85 15.92
C PHE A 44 -2.85 -12.98 16.44
N LEU A 45 -1.85 -13.45 15.69
CA LEU A 45 -0.96 -14.52 16.15
C LEU A 45 -0.19 -14.16 17.42
N LYS A 46 0.31 -12.92 17.53
CA LYS A 46 1.07 -12.43 18.68
C LYS A 46 0.30 -12.50 20.01
N PRO A 47 -0.92 -11.94 20.15
CA PRO A 47 -1.68 -12.04 21.40
C PRO A 47 -2.25 -13.43 21.68
N ILE A 48 -2.45 -14.26 20.65
CA ILE A 48 -3.02 -15.61 20.80
C ILE A 48 -2.01 -16.59 21.41
N PHE A 49 -0.73 -16.46 21.08
CA PHE A 49 0.29 -17.43 21.49
C PHE A 49 0.41 -17.61 23.02
N PRO A 50 0.53 -16.55 23.85
CA PRO A 50 0.61 -16.69 25.31
C PRO A 50 -0.68 -17.25 25.94
N VAL A 51 -1.83 -16.96 25.34
CA VAL A 51 -3.13 -17.44 25.82
C VAL A 51 -3.29 -18.93 25.54
N LEU A 52 -2.83 -19.39 24.38
CA LEU A 52 -2.86 -20.81 24.01
C LEU A 52 -1.92 -21.64 24.90
N ASP A 53 -0.70 -21.17 25.13
CA ASP A 53 0.24 -21.82 26.05
C ASP A 53 -0.33 -21.90 27.47
N TYR A 54 -0.98 -20.83 27.92
CA TYR A 54 -1.69 -20.82 29.21
C TYR A 54 -2.83 -21.84 29.30
N ALA A 55 -3.59 -22.03 28.23
CA ALA A 55 -4.70 -22.99 28.22
C ALA A 55 -4.21 -24.44 28.21
N ILE A 56 -3.18 -24.75 27.41
CA ILE A 56 -2.61 -26.11 27.30
C ILE A 56 -1.88 -26.48 28.60
N ASN A 57 -1.09 -25.56 29.15
CA ASN A 57 -0.23 -25.81 30.31
C ASN A 57 -0.83 -25.25 31.61
N TYR A 58 -2.16 -25.12 31.69
CA TYR A 58 -2.86 -24.47 32.81
C TYR A 58 -2.48 -25.06 34.17
N ASP A 59 -2.46 -26.38 34.30
CA ASP A 59 -2.12 -27.07 35.55
C ASP A 59 -0.69 -26.78 35.99
N TYR A 60 0.25 -26.82 35.05
CA TYR A 60 1.65 -26.53 35.33
C TYR A 60 1.84 -25.05 35.71
N ILE A 61 1.22 -24.13 34.97
CA ILE A 61 1.35 -22.69 35.22
C ILE A 61 0.74 -22.31 36.57
N SER A 62 -0.45 -22.83 36.89
CA SER A 62 -1.09 -22.56 38.18
C SER A 62 -0.31 -23.17 39.36
N LYS A 63 0.15 -24.42 39.25
CA LYS A 63 0.82 -25.15 40.36
C LYS A 63 2.30 -24.84 40.50
N VAL A 64 3.02 -24.49 39.45
CA VAL A 64 4.47 -24.21 39.48
C VAL A 64 4.80 -22.74 39.27
N LEU A 65 4.30 -22.10 38.21
CA LEU A 65 4.73 -20.74 37.83
C LEU A 65 3.98 -19.59 38.51
N CYS A 66 2.81 -19.84 39.09
CA CYS A 66 2.05 -18.80 39.80
C CYS A 66 2.81 -18.27 41.03
N ILE A 67 2.95 -16.95 41.17
CA ILE A 67 3.62 -16.31 42.33
C ILE A 67 2.72 -16.20 43.57
N ASN A 68 1.40 -16.18 43.39
CA ASN A 68 0.43 -15.93 44.47
C ASN A 68 -0.19 -17.23 45.05
N LYS A 69 0.54 -18.36 45.02
CA LYS A 69 0.04 -19.64 45.55
C LYS A 69 -0.34 -19.58 47.02
N ALA A 70 0.41 -18.78 47.80
CA ALA A 70 0.18 -18.62 49.24
C ALA A 70 -1.04 -17.75 49.59
N LYS A 71 -1.70 -17.13 48.59
CA LYS A 71 -2.86 -16.25 48.78
C LYS A 71 -4.04 -16.74 47.93
N PRO A 72 -4.69 -17.84 48.31
CA PRO A 72 -5.79 -18.45 47.55
C PRO A 72 -7.03 -17.55 47.43
N GLU A 73 -7.22 -16.64 48.38
CA GLU A 73 -8.25 -15.60 48.37
C GLU A 73 -8.24 -14.70 47.12
N LEU A 74 -7.06 -14.53 46.49
CA LEU A 74 -6.89 -13.73 45.28
C LEU A 74 -7.31 -14.45 44.00
N LYS A 75 -7.62 -15.75 44.06
CA LYS A 75 -8.06 -16.57 42.90
C LYS A 75 -7.19 -16.38 41.65
N CYS A 76 -5.87 -16.30 41.85
CA CYS A 76 -4.92 -15.96 40.78
C CYS A 76 -4.85 -17.04 39.69
N ASN A 77 -4.75 -18.31 40.07
CA ASN A 77 -4.81 -19.46 39.15
C ASN A 77 -3.86 -19.36 37.95
N GLY A 78 -2.66 -18.78 38.13
CA GLY A 78 -1.68 -18.60 37.04
C GLY A 78 -1.85 -17.34 36.20
N LYS A 79 -2.90 -16.51 36.42
CA LYS A 79 -3.14 -15.26 35.67
C LYS A 79 -1.99 -14.25 35.74
N CYS A 80 -1.26 -14.23 36.86
CA CYS A 80 -0.05 -13.40 37.01
C CYS A 80 1.04 -13.74 35.98
N HIS A 81 1.21 -15.02 35.65
CA HIS A 81 2.16 -15.46 34.63
C HIS A 81 1.69 -15.04 33.24
N LEU A 82 0.42 -15.30 32.91
CA LEU A 82 -0.18 -14.90 31.65
C LEU A 82 -0.06 -13.38 31.40
N MET A 83 -0.34 -12.57 32.42
CA MET A 83 -0.23 -11.11 32.33
C MET A 83 1.22 -10.67 32.07
N LYS A 84 2.21 -11.35 32.65
CA LYS A 84 3.63 -11.07 32.41
C LYS A 84 4.04 -11.41 30.98
N GLU A 85 3.61 -12.56 30.45
CA GLU A 85 3.91 -12.96 29.07
C GLU A 85 3.22 -12.05 28.04
N LEU A 86 1.99 -11.61 28.31
CA LEU A 86 1.29 -10.61 27.48
C LEU A 86 2.00 -9.25 27.48
N ALA A 87 2.52 -8.81 28.64
CA ALA A 87 3.28 -7.58 28.74
C ALA A 87 4.58 -7.63 27.93
N LYS A 88 5.34 -8.74 28.03
CA LYS A 88 6.56 -8.96 27.23
C LYS A 88 6.29 -8.91 25.73
N ALA A 89 5.26 -9.63 25.26
CA ALA A 89 4.87 -9.64 23.86
C ALA A 89 4.49 -8.25 23.32
N SER A 90 4.08 -7.32 24.20
CA SER A 90 3.79 -5.92 23.86
C SER A 90 4.99 -4.97 23.95
N GLU A 91 6.04 -5.34 24.70
CA GLU A 91 7.25 -4.54 24.89
C GLU A 91 8.32 -4.86 23.85
N ASP A 92 8.37 -6.07 23.30
CA ASP A 92 9.28 -6.45 22.21
C ASP A 92 9.05 -5.60 20.93
N ASP A 93 7.85 -5.04 20.76
CA ASP A 93 7.56 -4.08 19.69
C ASP A 93 8.11 -2.66 19.96
N LYS A 94 8.47 -2.35 21.22
CA LYS A 94 9.01 -1.05 21.64
C LYS A 94 10.54 -1.05 21.76
N THR A 95 11.15 -2.19 22.08
CA THR A 95 12.60 -2.27 22.33
C THR A 95 13.44 -2.12 21.07
N ASN A 96 12.90 -2.43 19.88
CA ASN A 96 13.51 -2.13 18.59
C ASN A 96 13.51 -0.63 18.20
N SER A 97 12.92 0.24 19.05
CA SER A 97 12.91 1.71 18.87
C SER A 97 13.66 2.43 20.00
N THR A 98 14.63 1.74 20.63
CA THR A 98 15.49 2.32 21.66
C THR A 98 16.86 2.73 21.10
N GLU A 99 16.86 3.31 19.89
CA GLU A 99 17.87 4.30 19.53
C GLU A 99 17.20 5.67 19.47
N LYS A 100 17.41 6.44 20.55
CA LYS A 100 17.20 7.88 20.65
C LYS A 100 15.76 8.37 20.45
N LYS A 101 15.06 8.54 21.58
CA LYS A 101 14.20 9.72 21.80
C LYS A 101 15.04 10.99 21.63
N GLN A 102 15.25 11.42 20.40
CA GLN A 102 15.53 12.82 20.10
C GLN A 102 14.29 13.36 19.42
N SER A 103 13.50 14.08 20.22
CA SER A 103 12.45 14.97 19.77
C SER A 103 13.05 15.95 18.76
N THR A 104 13.03 15.59 17.48
CA THR A 104 13.07 16.55 16.40
C THR A 104 11.84 16.26 15.59
N ASN A 105 10.92 17.22 15.56
CA ASN A 105 9.89 17.32 14.56
C ASN A 105 10.58 17.22 13.19
N LYS A 106 10.71 16.00 12.66
CA LYS A 106 11.07 15.78 11.28
C LYS A 106 9.80 16.09 10.52
N LEU A 107 9.52 17.38 10.37
CA LEU A 107 8.60 17.87 9.37
C LEU A 107 9.12 17.30 8.07
N ILE A 108 8.36 16.37 7.52
CA ILE A 108 8.61 15.85 6.19
C ILE A 108 8.31 17.04 5.28
N ASP A 109 9.34 17.68 4.74
CA ASP A 109 9.16 18.60 3.61
C ASP A 109 8.75 17.73 2.42
N LEU A 110 7.44 17.54 2.29
CA LEU A 110 6.84 17.01 1.09
C LEU A 110 6.93 18.14 0.05
N PHE A 111 7.90 18.07 -0.84
CA PHE A 111 7.88 18.90 -2.03
C PHE A 111 6.71 18.41 -2.90
N VAL A 112 5.61 19.16 -2.89
CA VAL A 112 4.49 18.96 -3.81
C VAL A 112 4.78 19.84 -5.02
N GLU A 113 5.23 19.23 -6.10
CA GLU A 113 5.29 19.88 -7.40
C GLU A 113 3.86 19.96 -7.94
N GLU A 114 3.29 21.17 -7.99
CA GLU A 114 2.02 21.39 -8.68
C GLU A 114 2.25 21.11 -10.16
N GLN A 115 1.72 19.98 -10.64
CA GLN A 115 1.68 19.73 -12.07
C GLN A 115 0.59 20.60 -12.68
N ASP A 116 1.00 21.50 -13.57
CA ASP A 116 0.08 22.27 -14.40
C ASP A 116 -0.90 21.32 -15.09
N THR A 117 -2.19 21.56 -14.89
CA THR A 117 -3.24 20.83 -15.60
C THR A 117 -3.23 21.29 -17.05
N TYR A 118 -2.56 20.53 -17.92
CA TYR A 118 -2.61 20.75 -19.35
C TYR A 118 -4.03 20.44 -19.85
N THR A 119 -4.78 21.50 -20.13
CA THR A 119 -6.05 21.40 -20.85
C THR A 119 -5.74 21.17 -22.33
N TYR A 120 -5.85 19.91 -22.77
CA TYR A 120 -5.84 19.60 -24.19
C TYR A 120 -7.11 20.17 -24.82
N ALA A 121 -6.98 21.33 -25.47
CA ALA A 121 -7.98 21.79 -26.43
C ALA A 121 -7.92 20.85 -27.64
N PHE A 122 -8.83 19.88 -27.69
CA PHE A 122 -9.05 19.09 -28.90
C PHE A 122 -9.67 20.00 -29.95
N SER A 123 -8.82 20.60 -30.79
CA SER A 123 -9.27 21.19 -32.03
C SER A 123 -9.62 20.03 -32.96
N VAL A 124 -10.91 19.91 -33.29
CA VAL A 124 -11.36 19.02 -34.36
C VAL A 124 -10.75 19.57 -35.65
N ILE A 125 -9.60 19.02 -36.05
CA ILE A 125 -9.03 19.29 -37.36
C ILE A 125 -9.99 18.62 -38.35
N GLU A 126 -10.75 19.44 -39.07
CA GLU A 126 -11.54 18.98 -40.19
C GLU A 126 -10.56 18.55 -41.29
N ILE A 127 -10.19 17.27 -41.29
CA ILE A 127 -9.26 16.72 -42.29
C ILE A 127 -10.01 16.68 -43.62
N LYS A 128 -9.91 17.75 -44.41
CA LYS A 128 -10.12 17.67 -45.85
C LYS A 128 -8.99 16.79 -46.40
N PRO A 129 -9.29 15.66 -47.05
CA PRO A 129 -8.25 14.75 -47.51
C PRO A 129 -7.49 15.41 -48.66
N LEU A 130 -6.37 16.08 -48.36
CA LEU A 130 -5.37 16.39 -49.37
C LEU A 130 -4.41 15.21 -49.46
N PHE A 131 -4.63 14.39 -50.49
CA PHE A 131 -3.67 13.40 -50.94
C PHE A 131 -2.44 14.15 -51.48
N ASN A 132 -1.41 14.32 -50.66
CA ASN A 132 -0.10 14.69 -51.17
C ASN A 132 1.02 14.06 -50.34
N SER A 133 1.73 13.15 -50.99
CA SER A 133 2.82 12.34 -50.45
C SER A 133 4.09 13.17 -50.24
N LYS A 134 4.13 13.96 -49.16
CA LYS A 134 5.39 14.40 -48.58
C LYS A 134 5.39 14.02 -47.11
N CYS A 135 6.26 13.08 -46.73
CA CYS A 135 6.55 12.76 -45.33
C CYS A 135 6.82 14.06 -44.58
N ARG A 136 5.86 14.49 -43.77
CA ARG A 136 6.08 15.52 -42.77
C ARG A 136 6.71 14.82 -41.58
N ASN A 137 7.98 15.12 -41.34
CA ASN A 137 8.61 14.71 -40.10
C ASN A 137 8.01 15.56 -38.98
N LEU A 138 7.24 14.92 -38.09
CA LEU A 138 6.56 15.53 -36.95
C LEU A 138 7.43 15.45 -35.68
N TYR A 139 8.75 15.28 -35.82
CA TYR A 139 9.67 15.34 -34.69
C TYR A 139 9.64 16.74 -34.06
N SER A 140 9.08 16.83 -32.86
CA SER A 140 9.09 18.04 -32.03
C SER A 140 9.86 17.80 -30.73
N HIS A 141 10.98 17.09 -30.79
CA HIS A 141 11.91 16.90 -29.66
C HIS A 141 13.20 17.70 -29.85
N LEU A 142 13.08 18.97 -30.23
CA LEU A 142 14.13 19.96 -29.95
C LEU A 142 13.84 20.61 -28.60
N ASP A 143 13.65 19.78 -27.57
CA ASP A 143 13.77 20.25 -26.19
C ASP A 143 15.25 20.42 -25.93
N SER A 144 15.76 21.64 -26.16
CA SER A 144 17.05 22.06 -25.62
C SER A 144 16.90 22.24 -24.11
N ASN A 145 16.66 21.14 -23.40
CA ASN A 145 16.91 21.09 -21.98
C ASN A 145 18.43 21.11 -21.84
N SER A 146 18.97 22.30 -21.55
CA SER A 146 20.32 22.44 -21.03
C SER A 146 20.43 21.56 -19.79
N ILE A 147 20.94 20.33 -19.96
CA ILE A 147 21.28 19.45 -18.85
C ILE A 147 22.29 20.23 -18.01
N PHE A 148 21.87 20.63 -16.81
CA PHE A 148 22.72 21.34 -15.89
C PHE A 148 23.89 20.43 -15.50
N HIS A 149 25.04 20.61 -16.14
CA HIS A 149 26.28 19.94 -15.78
C HIS A 149 27.10 20.85 -14.86
N PRO A 150 27.64 20.31 -13.76
CA PRO A 150 28.47 21.08 -12.84
C PRO A 150 29.76 21.58 -13.51
N PRO A 151 30.33 22.71 -13.06
CA PRO A 151 31.51 23.29 -13.69
C PRO A 151 32.70 22.33 -13.59
N ILE A 152 33.36 22.10 -14.72
CA ILE A 152 34.62 21.36 -14.76
C ILE A 152 35.72 22.39 -14.46
N PHE A 153 36.31 22.32 -13.28
CA PHE A 153 37.51 23.07 -12.97
C PHE A 153 38.66 22.50 -13.80
N ILE A 154 39.17 23.31 -14.73
CA ILE A 154 40.40 23.01 -15.45
C ILE A 154 41.54 23.56 -14.59
N SER A 155 42.41 22.67 -14.13
CA SER A 155 43.65 22.96 -13.42
C SER A 155 44.63 23.75 -14.27
#